data_AF-A0A1A3PNM1-F1
#
_entry.id   AF-A0A1A3PNM1-F1
#
_cell.length_a   1.000
_cell.length_b   1.000
_cell.length_c   1.000
_cell.angle_alpha   90.00
_cell.angle_beta   90.00
_cell.angle_gamma   90.00
#
_symmetry.space_group_name_H-M   'P 1'
#
loop_
_entity.id
_entity.type
_entity.pdbx_description
1 polymer ?
#
loop_
_entity_poly.entity_id
_entity_poly.type
_entity_poly.pdbx_seq_one_letter_code
_entity_poly.pdbx_strand_id
1 'polypeptide(L)'
;MHVPDNFCSLLSAAEISKVMGSAFPAAEGSQSPSEAQCTSIPTAGNDVSFKMYWNNEYCIDGKPVDKKCLESQAKGFAVNKQSAGKVQNVPGLGDQAFCFVAPPATVDVLKGWIYLIVGADSCVQAQTLAGMLLAKVSA
;
A
#
# COMPACT_ATOMS: atom_id res chain seq x y z
N MET A 1 7.01 -11.03 -11.72
CA MET A 1 6.64 -10.32 -10.48
C MET A 1 7.00 -11.20 -9.33
N HIS A 2 7.53 -10.62 -8.27
CA HIS A 2 7.79 -11.35 -7.04
C HIS A 2 7.19 -10.58 -5.87
N VAL A 3 6.36 -11.25 -5.08
CA VAL A 3 5.77 -10.70 -3.86
C VAL A 3 6.68 -11.05 -2.70
N PRO A 4 7.08 -10.08 -1.85
CA PRO A 4 7.87 -10.39 -0.67
C PRO A 4 7.16 -11.35 0.28
N ASP A 5 7.84 -12.44 0.70
CA ASP A 5 7.27 -13.45 1.60
C ASP A 5 6.89 -12.88 2.98
N ASN A 6 7.59 -11.83 3.43
CA ASN A 6 7.38 -11.18 4.73
C ASN A 6 6.84 -9.75 4.57
N PHE A 7 5.83 -9.55 3.72
CA PHE A 7 5.32 -8.22 3.38
C PHE A 7 4.98 -7.36 4.62
N CYS A 8 4.32 -7.93 5.64
CA CYS A 8 3.98 -7.21 6.87
C CYS A 8 5.18 -6.76 7.71
N SER A 9 6.34 -7.38 7.53
CA SER A 9 7.57 -7.02 8.23
C SER A 9 8.48 -6.09 7.42
N LEU A 10 8.08 -5.68 6.21
CA LEU A 10 8.89 -4.76 5.39
C LEU A 10 9.07 -3.40 6.06
N LEU A 11 8.07 -2.93 6.78
CA LEU A 11 8.20 -1.76 7.66
C LEU A 11 8.41 -2.21 9.09
N SER A 12 9.52 -1.79 9.68
CA SER A 12 9.77 -1.99 11.09
C SER A 12 8.91 -1.06 11.96
N ALA A 13 8.66 -1.48 13.20
CA ALA A 13 8.02 -0.65 14.23
C ALA A 13 8.68 0.74 14.35
N ALA A 14 10.01 0.80 14.26
CA ALA A 14 10.77 2.05 14.37
C ALA A 14 10.55 2.98 13.17
N GLU A 15 10.45 2.44 11.96
CA GLU A 15 10.13 3.20 10.75
C GLU A 15 8.72 3.77 10.80
N ILE A 16 7.73 2.95 11.17
CA ILE A 16 6.34 3.39 11.35
C ILE A 16 6.28 4.49 12.41
N SER A 17 6.87 4.23 13.59
CA SER A 17 6.89 5.18 14.70
C SER A 17 7.54 6.52 14.33
N LYS A 18 8.63 6.48 13.54
CA LYS A 18 9.31 7.70 13.07
C LYS A 18 8.42 8.54 12.16
N VAL A 19 7.68 7.92 11.24
CA VAL A 19 6.77 8.64 10.33
C VAL A 19 5.55 9.16 11.09
N MET A 20 5.02 8.37 12.03
CA MET A 20 3.84 8.75 12.81
C MET A 20 4.15 9.76 13.91
N GLY A 21 5.40 9.86 14.37
CA GLY A 21 5.80 10.74 15.47
C GLY A 21 5.38 10.23 16.85
N SER A 22 4.93 8.98 16.95
CA SER A 22 4.49 8.31 18.18
C SER A 22 4.85 6.83 18.14
N ALA A 23 4.71 6.13 19.26
CA ALA A 23 5.09 4.73 19.35
C ALA A 23 4.06 3.81 18.66
N PHE A 24 4.52 3.03 17.70
CA PHE A 24 3.78 1.98 17.01
C PHE A 24 4.48 0.63 17.17
N PRO A 25 3.73 -0.48 17.33
CA PRO A 25 4.32 -1.82 17.30
C PRO A 25 4.71 -2.23 15.88
N ALA A 26 5.29 -3.43 15.75
CA ALA A 26 5.45 -4.06 14.45
C ALA A 26 4.07 -4.30 13.82
N ALA A 27 4.00 -4.23 12.50
CA ALA A 27 2.77 -4.59 11.80
C ALA A 27 2.61 -6.11 11.75
N GLU A 28 1.38 -6.56 11.95
CA GLU A 28 0.98 -7.96 11.86
C GLU A 28 -0.14 -8.09 10.83
N GLY A 29 -0.32 -9.29 10.30
CA GLY A 29 -1.28 -9.49 9.23
C GLY A 29 -1.23 -10.87 8.60
N SER A 30 -1.91 -10.98 7.47
CA SER A 30 -1.96 -12.21 6.70
C SER A 30 -1.52 -11.97 5.26
N GLN A 31 -0.96 -13.02 4.67
CA GLN A 31 -0.60 -13.07 3.25
C GLN A 31 -1.30 -14.27 2.63
N SER A 32 -2.06 -14.00 1.57
CA SER A 32 -2.74 -14.99 0.74
C SER A 32 -2.08 -15.03 -0.64
N PRO A 33 -2.46 -15.97 -1.52
CA PRO A 33 -1.97 -15.98 -2.89
C PRO A 33 -2.33 -14.75 -3.72
N SER A 34 -3.26 -13.89 -3.30
CA SER A 34 -3.74 -12.74 -4.08
C SER A 34 -3.62 -11.37 -3.39
N GLU A 35 -3.26 -11.36 -2.12
CA GLU A 35 -3.12 -10.13 -1.36
C GLU A 35 -2.39 -10.37 -0.03
N ALA A 36 -1.75 -9.33 0.47
CA ALA A 36 -1.25 -9.25 1.84
C ALA A 36 -1.86 -8.03 2.52
N GLN A 37 -2.42 -8.22 3.71
CA GLN A 37 -3.05 -7.18 4.52
C GLN A 37 -2.38 -7.09 5.88
N CYS A 38 -1.90 -5.91 6.23
CA CYS A 38 -1.09 -5.69 7.43
C CYS A 38 -1.59 -4.46 8.20
N THR A 39 -1.55 -4.53 9.53
CA THR A 39 -1.93 -3.45 10.42
C THR A 39 -0.95 -3.35 11.59
N SER A 40 -0.58 -2.13 11.97
CA SER A 40 0.11 -1.81 13.21
C SER A 40 -0.81 -0.95 14.08
N ILE A 41 -1.14 -1.48 15.26
CA ILE A 41 -2.17 -0.94 16.15
C ILE A 41 -1.46 -0.38 17.41
N PRO A 42 -1.34 0.94 17.56
CA PRO A 42 -0.73 1.54 18.74
C PRO A 42 -1.67 1.46 19.95
N THR A 43 -1.16 1.71 21.15
CA THR A 43 -2.00 1.79 22.37
C THR A 43 -2.92 3.01 22.36
N ALA A 44 -2.55 4.08 21.64
CA ALA A 44 -3.33 5.30 21.47
C ALA A 44 -3.05 5.92 20.09
N GLY A 45 -4.07 6.54 19.49
CA GLY A 45 -4.02 7.05 18.11
C GLY A 45 -4.82 6.18 17.15
N ASN A 46 -4.68 6.41 15.85
CA ASN A 46 -5.28 5.55 14.83
C ASN A 46 -4.26 4.52 14.34
N ASP A 47 -4.78 3.44 13.76
CA ASP A 47 -3.97 2.37 13.22
C ASP A 47 -3.25 2.80 11.93
N VAL A 48 -2.07 2.22 11.72
CA VAL A 48 -1.41 2.24 10.40
C VAL A 48 -1.74 0.94 9.71
N SER A 49 -2.26 1.02 8.49
CA SER A 49 -2.57 -0.16 7.68
C SER A 49 -1.85 -0.09 6.34
N PHE A 50 -1.46 -1.23 5.80
CA PHE A 50 -0.96 -1.31 4.44
C PHE A 50 -1.30 -2.65 3.81
N LYS A 51 -1.66 -2.59 2.53
CA LYS A 51 -2.08 -3.73 1.74
C LYS A 51 -1.37 -3.73 0.40
N MET A 52 -0.96 -4.91 -0.05
CA MET A 52 -0.58 -5.14 -1.44
C MET A 52 -1.58 -6.10 -2.06
N TYR A 53 -2.17 -5.71 -3.19
CA TYR A 53 -3.09 -6.55 -3.95
C TYR A 53 -2.40 -7.03 -5.22
N TRP A 54 -2.54 -8.30 -5.55
CA TRP A 54 -2.15 -8.86 -6.84
C TRP A 54 -3.14 -9.95 -7.24
N ASN A 55 -3.97 -9.69 -8.24
CA ASN A 55 -4.95 -10.67 -8.70
C ASN A 55 -4.25 -11.95 -9.17
N ASN A 56 -4.26 -13.01 -8.36
CA ASN A 56 -3.50 -14.24 -8.61
C ASN A 56 -3.93 -15.00 -9.88
N GLU A 57 -5.07 -14.66 -10.49
CA GLU A 57 -5.44 -15.20 -11.80
C GLU A 57 -4.54 -14.65 -12.93
N TYR A 58 -4.13 -13.39 -12.83
CA TYR A 58 -3.40 -12.68 -13.89
C TYR A 58 -1.98 -12.31 -13.48
N CYS A 59 -1.81 -11.92 -12.22
CA CYS A 59 -0.56 -11.57 -11.57
C CYS A 59 -0.11 -12.75 -10.70
N ILE A 60 0.45 -13.79 -11.32
CA ILE A 60 0.94 -14.98 -10.61
C ILE A 60 2.35 -14.72 -10.08
N ASP A 61 2.56 -14.96 -8.79
CA ASP A 61 3.87 -14.80 -8.17
C ASP A 61 4.93 -15.69 -8.84
N GLY A 62 6.14 -15.15 -9.03
CA GLY A 62 7.24 -15.79 -9.74
C GLY A 62 7.08 -15.86 -11.27
N LYS A 63 5.95 -15.44 -11.85
CA LYS A 63 5.76 -15.38 -13.32
C LYS A 63 6.09 -14.00 -13.89
N PRO A 64 6.50 -13.90 -15.17
CA PRO A 64 6.68 -12.61 -15.83
C PRO A 64 5.40 -11.78 -15.81
N VAL A 65 5.54 -10.46 -15.65
CA VAL A 65 4.41 -9.54 -15.73
C VAL A 65 4.00 -9.41 -17.19
N ASP A 66 2.77 -9.81 -17.50
CA ASP A 66 2.18 -9.67 -18.82
C ASP A 66 1.16 -8.53 -18.86
N LYS A 67 0.57 -8.33 -20.04
CA LYS A 67 -0.45 -7.29 -20.25
C LYS A 67 -1.69 -7.51 -19.39
N LYS A 68 -2.11 -8.76 -19.16
CA LYS A 68 -3.31 -9.06 -18.35
C LYS A 68 -3.10 -8.71 -16.88
N CYS A 69 -1.91 -8.99 -16.34
CA CYS A 69 -1.57 -8.59 -14.99
C CYS A 69 -1.64 -7.06 -14.83
N LEU A 70 -0.98 -6.32 -15.73
CA LEU A 70 -0.99 -4.85 -15.69
C LEU A 70 -2.40 -4.28 -15.81
N GLU A 71 -3.23 -4.81 -16.71
CA GLU A 71 -4.63 -4.39 -16.88
C GLU A 71 -5.48 -4.70 -15.64
N SER A 72 -5.27 -5.86 -15.00
CA SER A 72 -5.98 -6.20 -13.76
C SER A 72 -5.64 -5.23 -12.63
N GLN A 73 -4.36 -4.87 -12.47
CA GLN A 73 -3.94 -3.91 -11.44
C GLN A 73 -4.47 -2.51 -11.73
N ALA A 74 -4.38 -2.07 -12.98
CA ALA A 74 -4.95 -0.81 -13.43
C ALA A 74 -6.46 -0.74 -13.19
N LYS A 75 -7.19 -1.83 -13.44
CA LYS A 75 -8.63 -1.91 -13.18
C LYS A 75 -8.93 -1.79 -11.68
N GLY A 76 -8.21 -2.53 -10.83
CA GLY A 76 -8.39 -2.46 -9.37
C GLY A 76 -8.12 -1.05 -8.82
N PHE A 77 -7.04 -0.42 -9.27
CA PHE A 77 -6.70 0.95 -8.91
C PHE A 77 -7.75 1.96 -9.39
N ALA A 78 -8.21 1.84 -10.64
CA ALA A 78 -9.22 2.75 -11.20
C ALA A 78 -10.57 2.63 -10.47
N VAL A 79 -11.00 1.42 -10.12
CA VAL A 79 -12.23 1.20 -9.34
C VAL A 79 -12.14 1.88 -7.97
N ASN A 80 -11.01 1.72 -7.26
CA ASN A 80 -10.80 2.42 -5.99
C ASN A 80 -10.75 3.94 -6.16
N LYS A 81 -10.10 4.45 -7.21
CA LYS A 81 -10.06 5.89 -7.48
C LYS A 81 -11.46 6.47 -7.75
N GLN A 82 -12.31 5.70 -8.44
CA GLN A 82 -13.69 6.11 -8.75
C GLN A 82 -14.63 6.06 -7.53
N SER A 83 -14.41 5.10 -6.63
CA SER A 83 -15.20 4.98 -5.39
C SER A 83 -14.69 5.89 -4.27
N ALA A 84 -13.42 6.29 -4.33
CA ALA A 84 -12.86 7.32 -3.47
C ALA A 84 -13.57 8.65 -3.74
N GLY A 85 -14.07 9.29 -2.68
CA GLY A 85 -14.73 10.60 -2.79
C GLY A 85 -13.74 11.70 -3.15
N LYS A 86 -13.44 12.60 -2.20
CA LYS A 86 -12.47 13.67 -2.44
C LYS A 86 -11.04 13.13 -2.37
N VAL A 87 -10.32 13.20 -3.48
CA VAL A 87 -8.91 12.78 -3.57
C VAL A 87 -7.96 13.96 -3.75
N GLN A 88 -6.71 13.78 -3.31
CA GLN A 88 -5.57 14.64 -3.58
C GLN A 88 -4.54 13.89 -4.43
N ASN A 89 -3.84 14.61 -5.31
CA ASN A 89 -2.73 14.04 -6.05
C ASN A 89 -1.52 13.83 -5.13
N VAL A 90 -0.75 12.77 -5.38
CA VAL A 90 0.54 12.55 -4.70
C VAL A 90 1.66 13.20 -5.52
N PRO A 91 2.44 14.15 -4.94
CA PRO A 91 3.52 14.81 -5.66
C PRO A 91 4.53 13.81 -6.24
N GLY A 92 4.98 14.05 -7.47
CA GLY A 92 5.99 13.23 -8.15
C GLY A 92 5.50 11.88 -8.71
N LEU A 93 4.27 11.45 -8.40
CA LEU A 93 3.69 10.20 -8.91
C LEU A 93 2.55 10.40 -9.92
N GLY A 94 2.05 11.63 -10.10
CA GLY A 94 1.04 11.93 -11.11
C GLY A 94 -0.22 11.05 -10.96
N ASP A 95 -0.72 10.49 -12.06
CA ASP A 95 -1.91 9.62 -12.06
C ASP A 95 -1.69 8.22 -11.48
N GLN A 96 -0.45 7.87 -11.15
CA GLN A 96 -0.09 6.56 -10.58
C GLN A 96 -0.34 6.49 -9.08
N ALA A 97 -0.74 7.59 -8.44
CA ALA A 97 -1.11 7.59 -7.03
C ALA A 97 -2.12 8.68 -6.70
N PHE A 98 -2.96 8.43 -5.70
CA PHE A 98 -3.84 9.43 -5.13
C PHE A 98 -3.99 9.19 -3.63
N CYS A 99 -4.36 10.23 -2.90
CA CYS A 99 -4.73 10.14 -1.50
C CYS A 99 -6.21 10.47 -1.31
N PHE A 100 -6.95 9.57 -0.68
CA PHE A 100 -8.28 9.84 -0.17
C PHE A 100 -8.20 10.53 1.20
N VAL A 101 -8.78 11.73 1.29
CA VAL A 101 -8.70 12.58 2.50
C VAL A 101 -9.93 12.35 3.37
N ALA A 102 -9.95 11.21 4.06
CA ALA A 102 -10.88 10.92 5.15
C ALA A 102 -10.08 10.46 6.38
N PRO A 103 -10.71 10.28 7.54
CA PRO A 103 -10.10 9.51 8.63
C PRO A 103 -10.42 8.00 8.47
N PRO A 104 -9.41 7.10 8.44
CA PRO A 104 -8.00 7.38 8.19
C PRO A 104 -7.75 7.81 6.73
N ALA A 105 -6.65 8.55 6.52
CA ALA A 105 -6.25 9.00 5.19
C ALA A 105 -5.56 7.84 4.47
N THR A 106 -5.97 7.58 3.24
CA THR A 106 -5.52 6.39 2.50
C THR A 106 -4.86 6.80 1.20
N VAL A 107 -3.67 6.26 0.94
CA VAL A 107 -2.92 6.46 -0.30
C VAL A 107 -2.93 5.17 -1.08
N ASP A 108 -3.46 5.22 -2.29
CA ASP A 108 -3.38 4.15 -3.28
C ASP A 108 -2.24 4.50 -4.25
N VAL A 109 -1.39 3.52 -4.55
CA VAL A 109 -0.29 3.64 -5.52
C VAL A 109 -0.30 2.45 -6.46
N LEU A 110 -0.23 2.73 -7.76
CA LEU A 110 -0.03 1.76 -8.83
C LEU A 110 1.28 2.03 -9.55
N LYS A 111 2.29 1.18 -9.33
CA LYS A 111 3.59 1.25 -10.01
C LYS A 111 3.89 -0.05 -10.74
N GLY A 112 3.68 -0.07 -12.05
CA GLY A 112 3.76 -1.30 -12.84
C GLY A 112 2.70 -2.30 -12.39
N TRP A 113 3.12 -3.47 -11.92
CA TRP A 113 2.22 -4.50 -11.36
C TRP A 113 1.96 -4.32 -9.85
N ILE A 114 2.65 -3.41 -9.17
CA ILE A 114 2.53 -3.22 -7.72
C ILE A 114 1.33 -2.31 -7.46
N TYR A 115 0.28 -2.86 -6.86
CA TYR A 115 -0.85 -2.08 -6.36
C TYR A 115 -0.82 -2.10 -4.82
N LEU A 116 -0.44 -0.95 -4.24
CA LEU A 116 -0.32 -0.74 -2.81
C LEU A 116 -1.37 0.25 -2.31
N ILE A 117 -1.86 0.00 -1.11
CA ILE A 117 -2.80 0.86 -0.39
C ILE A 117 -2.25 1.05 1.02
N VAL A 118 -2.13 2.29 1.49
CA VAL A 118 -1.54 2.60 2.79
C VAL A 118 -2.43 3.60 3.53
N GLY A 119 -2.88 3.25 4.73
CA GLY A 119 -3.67 4.09 5.62
C GLY A 119 -2.85 4.64 6.79
N ALA A 120 -3.02 5.92 7.10
CA ALA A 120 -2.44 6.62 8.25
C ALA A 120 -3.30 7.82 8.67
N ASP A 121 -2.85 8.63 9.63
CA ASP A 121 -3.60 9.82 10.10
C ASP A 121 -3.72 10.92 9.03
N SER A 122 -2.73 11.03 8.13
CA SER A 122 -2.69 12.06 7.10
C SER A 122 -2.13 11.53 5.79
N CYS A 123 -2.49 12.21 4.68
CA CYS A 123 -1.94 11.90 3.37
C CYS A 123 -0.42 11.96 3.33
N VAL A 124 0.20 12.91 4.06
CA VAL A 124 1.66 13.03 4.07
C VAL A 124 2.33 11.81 4.71
N GLN A 125 1.78 11.33 5.83
CA GLN A 125 2.28 10.12 6.49
C GLN A 125 2.03 8.88 5.63
N ALA A 126 0.82 8.70 5.12
CA ALA A 126 0.47 7.58 4.25
C ALA A 126 1.34 7.56 2.97
N GLN A 127 1.61 8.72 2.36
CA GLN A 127 2.49 8.85 1.20
C GLN A 127 3.93 8.46 1.53
N THR A 128 4.43 8.89 2.69
CA THR A 128 5.79 8.56 3.15
C THR A 128 5.94 7.06 3.36
N LEU A 129 5.00 6.44 4.08
CA LEU A 129 4.97 4.99 4.30
C LEU A 129 4.84 4.20 2.98
N ALA A 130 3.98 4.65 2.06
CA ALA A 130 3.85 4.05 0.73
C ALA A 130 5.15 4.13 -0.08
N GLY A 131 5.86 5.26 -0.04
CA GLY A 131 7.16 5.42 -0.68
C GLY A 131 8.20 4.45 -0.13
N MET A 132 8.24 4.26 1.19
CA MET A 132 9.13 3.30 1.85
C MET A 132 8.81 1.86 1.46
N LEU A 133 7.52 1.47 1.48
CA LEU A 133 7.08 0.14 1.05
C LEU A 133 7.42 -0.13 -0.41
N LEU A 134 7.13 0.81 -1.32
CA LEU A 134 7.46 0.68 -2.74
C LEU A 134 8.95 0.43 -2.98
N ALA A 135 9.82 1.15 -2.26
CA ALA A 135 11.26 0.96 -2.36
C ALA A 135 11.68 -0.45 -1.94
N LYS A 136 11.09 -1.00 -0.88
CA LYS A 136 11.41 -2.35 -0.37
C LYS A 136 10.81 -3.48 -1.20
N VAL A 137 9.62 -3.28 -1.75
CA VAL A 137 8.97 -4.25 -2.67
C VAL A 137 9.70 -4.31 -4.01
N SER A 138 10.35 -3.22 -4.44
CA SER A 138 11.05 -3.14 -5.72
C SER A 138 12.55 -3.49 -5.65
N ALA A 139 13.07 -3.80 -4.46
CA ALA A 139 14.48 -4.15 -4.23
C ALA A 139 14.73 -5.64 -4.56
#